data_AF-A0A2K9P0W8-F1
#
_entry.id   AF-A0A2K9P0W8-F1
#
_cell.length_a   1.000
_cell.length_b   1.000
_cell.length_c   1.000
_cell.angle_alpha   90.00
_cell.angle_beta   90.00
_cell.angle_gamma   90.00
#
_symmetry.space_group_name_H-M   'P 1'
#
loop_
_entity.id
_entity.type
_entity.pdbx_description
1 polymer ?
#
loop_
_entity_poly.entity_id
_entity_poly.type
_entity_poly.pdbx_seq_one_letter_code
_entity_poly.pdbx_strand_id
1 'polypeptide(L)'
;MIRINNSLIINAESPNEIKNVIIDDLDIITCGLSLKSSVTASSIDDSGFLYCIQRGFSTCGSDEIILPQEFKIGWDKKAENIYPCLELVTLMLVSGKTPDEISENIYFYN
;
A
#
# COMPACT_ATOMS: atom_id res chain seq x y z
N MET A 1 -4.62 8.78 -3.25
CA MET A 1 -5.82 8.05 -3.74
C MET A 1 -5.58 7.50 -5.14
N ILE A 2 -5.75 6.19 -5.29
CA ILE A 2 -5.64 5.46 -6.57
C ILE A 2 -6.87 4.53 -6.70
N ARG A 3 -7.56 4.56 -7.85
CA ARG A 3 -8.65 3.63 -8.16
C ARG A 3 -8.20 2.66 -9.25
N ILE A 4 -8.34 1.36 -9.00
CA ILE A 4 -8.04 0.30 -9.96
C ILE A 4 -9.14 -0.77 -9.87
N ASN A 5 -9.86 -0.99 -10.98
CA ASN A 5 -11.07 -1.82 -11.02
C ASN A 5 -12.05 -1.47 -9.87
N ASN A 6 -12.32 -2.46 -9.01
CA ASN A 6 -13.19 -2.33 -7.85
C ASN A 6 -12.46 -1.92 -6.57
N SER A 7 -11.14 -1.75 -6.61
CA SER A 7 -10.34 -1.39 -5.45
C SER A 7 -10.06 0.11 -5.40
N LEU A 8 -10.15 0.68 -4.21
CA LEU A 8 -9.79 2.06 -3.92
C LEU A 8 -8.69 2.10 -2.87
N ILE A 9 -7.51 2.54 -3.27
CA ILE A 9 -6.35 2.72 -2.40
C ILE A 9 -6.33 4.17 -1.94
N ILE A 10 -6.36 4.41 -0.62
CA ILE A 10 -6.41 5.76 -0.04
C ILE A 10 -5.45 5.92 1.11
N ASN A 11 -4.88 7.11 1.27
CA ASN A 11 -4.23 7.51 2.51
C ASN A 11 -5.30 7.83 3.58
N ALA A 12 -5.43 6.96 4.59
CA ALA A 12 -6.39 7.12 5.69
C ALA A 12 -6.06 8.28 6.63
N GLU A 13 -4.88 8.87 6.51
CA GLU A 13 -4.43 10.03 7.30
C GLU A 13 -4.47 11.33 6.48
N SER A 14 -5.00 11.30 5.24
CA SER A 14 -5.22 12.47 4.39
C SER A 14 -6.70 12.89 4.41
N PRO A 15 -7.08 13.95 5.15
CA PRO A 15 -8.47 14.41 5.20
C PRO A 15 -9.04 14.82 3.84
N ASN A 16 -8.18 15.24 2.91
CA ASN A 16 -8.58 15.67 1.58
C ASN A 16 -9.00 14.48 0.71
N GLU A 17 -8.39 13.31 0.90
CA GLU A 17 -8.73 12.11 0.14
C GLU A 17 -10.04 11.49 0.62
N ILE A 18 -10.33 11.58 1.92
CA ILE A 18 -11.50 10.95 2.54
C ILE A 18 -12.80 11.70 2.23
N LYS A 19 -12.76 13.04 2.13
CA LYS A 19 -13.97 13.89 2.05
C LYS A 19 -14.89 13.62 0.87
N ASN A 20 -14.39 13.03 -0.21
CA ASN A 20 -15.12 12.87 -1.47
C ASN A 20 -15.29 11.40 -1.89
N VAL A 21 -15.01 10.44 -1.01
CA VAL A 21 -15.15 9.02 -1.33
C VAL A 21 -16.62 8.61 -1.28
N ILE A 22 -17.17 8.23 -2.43
CA ILE A 22 -18.42 7.48 -2.53
C ILE A 22 -18.04 6.00 -2.39
N ILE A 23 -18.51 5.35 -1.32
CA ILE A 23 -18.05 4.03 -0.87
C ILE A 23 -18.77 2.88 -1.60
N ASP A 24 -19.82 3.15 -2.36
CA ASP A 24 -20.67 2.09 -2.89
C ASP A 24 -19.91 1.12 -3.82
N ASP A 25 -19.96 -0.16 -3.42
CA ASP A 25 -19.38 -1.34 -4.03
C ASP A 25 -17.85 -1.39 -4.21
N LEU A 26 -17.06 -0.54 -3.53
CA LEU A 26 -15.59 -0.57 -3.65
C LEU A 26 -14.87 -1.34 -2.52
N ASP A 27 -13.84 -2.10 -2.88
CA ASP A 27 -12.87 -2.68 -1.95
C ASP A 27 -11.87 -1.59 -1.49
N ILE A 28 -12.10 -1.03 -0.30
CA ILE A 28 -11.26 0.04 0.23
C ILE A 28 -10.01 -0.51 0.91
N ILE A 29 -8.85 -0.13 0.40
CA ILE A 29 -7.54 -0.44 0.96
C ILE A 29 -6.94 0.85 1.54
N THR A 30 -6.88 0.92 2.86
CA THR A 30 -6.37 2.09 3.57
C THR A 30 -4.87 1.97 3.83
N CYS A 31 -4.12 2.97 3.41
CA CYS A 31 -2.70 3.16 3.72
C CYS A 31 -2.56 4.16 4.87
N GLY A 32 -1.70 3.87 5.85
CA GLY A 32 -1.44 4.81 6.95
C GLY A 32 -0.40 4.27 7.93
N LEU A 33 -0.07 5.04 8.96
CA LEU A 33 0.82 4.57 10.04
C LEU A 33 0.03 4.04 11.24
N SER A 34 -1.26 4.35 11.33
CA SER A 34 -2.17 3.72 12.28
C SER A 34 -2.37 2.22 11.98
N LEU A 35 -2.34 1.38 13.03
CA LEU A 35 -2.73 -0.04 12.97
C LEU A 35 -4.20 -0.26 12.56
N LYS A 36 -5.00 0.80 12.47
CA LYS A 36 -6.35 0.74 11.90
C LYS A 36 -6.33 0.68 10.37
N SER A 37 -5.23 0.99 9.70
CA SER A 37 -5.09 0.94 8.25
C SER A 37 -4.99 -0.51 7.75
N SER A 38 -5.39 -0.77 6.50
CA SER A 38 -5.24 -2.08 5.86
C SER A 38 -3.76 -2.42 5.65
N VAL A 39 -2.95 -1.40 5.35
CA VAL A 39 -1.49 -1.51 5.20
C VAL A 39 -0.79 -0.38 5.95
N THR A 40 0.37 -0.69 6.51
CA THR A 40 1.20 0.25 7.26
C THR A 40 2.68 0.17 6.90
N ALA A 41 3.45 1.16 7.34
CA ALA A 41 4.90 1.09 7.35
C ALA A 41 5.42 1.04 8.79
N SER A 42 6.48 0.26 9.01
CA SER A 42 7.25 0.26 10.25
C SER A 42 8.76 0.23 9.95
N SER A 43 9.60 0.37 10.98
CA SER A 43 11.07 0.30 10.85
C SER A 43 11.63 1.21 9.73
N ILE A 44 11.17 2.46 9.72
CA ILE A 44 11.46 3.42 8.63
C ILE A 44 12.83 4.07 8.87
N ASP A 45 13.81 3.73 8.05
CA ASP A 45 15.19 4.21 8.13
C ASP A 45 15.74 4.69 6.78
N ASP A 46 17.04 4.95 6.72
CA ASP A 46 17.69 5.47 5.50
C ASP A 46 17.78 4.42 4.38
N SER A 47 17.62 3.14 4.70
CA SER A 47 17.67 2.01 3.74
C SER A 47 16.30 1.56 3.23
N GLY A 48 15.22 1.92 3.94
CA GLY A 48 13.89 1.51 3.55
C GLY A 48 12.90 1.50 4.70
N PHE A 49 11.90 0.64 4.57
CA PHE A 49 10.91 0.37 5.59
C PHE A 49 10.37 -1.06 5.48
N LEU A 50 9.73 -1.55 6.53
CA LEU A 50 8.90 -2.75 6.48
C LEU A 50 7.49 -2.36 6.05
N TYR A 51 7.05 -2.88 4.90
CA TYR A 51 5.67 -2.79 4.46
C TYR A 51 4.87 -3.91 5.11
N CYS A 52 3.82 -3.54 5.85
CA CYS A 52 3.04 -4.48 6.66
C CYS A 52 1.59 -4.51 6.16
N ILE A 53 1.13 -5.68 5.77
CA ILE A 53 -0.29 -5.94 5.45
C ILE A 53 -0.98 -6.34 6.75
N GLN A 54 -1.85 -5.47 7.27
CA GLN A 54 -2.59 -5.70 8.52
C GLN A 54 -3.85 -6.51 8.29
N ARG A 55 -4.50 -6.31 7.14
CA ARG A 55 -5.71 -7.01 6.73
C ARG A 55 -5.56 -7.45 5.28
N GLY A 56 -5.93 -8.70 5.01
CA GLY A 56 -5.86 -9.22 3.66
C GLY A 56 -6.84 -8.51 2.71
N PHE A 57 -6.48 -8.44 1.44
CA PHE A 57 -7.28 -7.80 0.39
C PHE A 57 -7.08 -8.52 -0.94
N SER A 58 -8.06 -8.40 -1.83
CA SER A 58 -8.07 -9.08 -3.12
C SER A 58 -7.12 -8.42 -4.12
N THR A 59 -6.56 -9.24 -5.01
CA THR A 59 -5.92 -8.74 -6.23
C THR A 59 -6.97 -8.37 -7.28
N CYS A 60 -6.61 -7.50 -8.22
CA CYS A 60 -7.46 -7.09 -9.32
C CYS A 60 -7.60 -8.21 -10.35
N GLY A 61 -8.84 -8.58 -10.66
CA GLY A 61 -9.13 -9.52 -11.74
C GLY A 61 -8.88 -10.99 -11.41
N SER A 62 -8.59 -11.31 -10.15
CA SER A 62 -8.53 -12.69 -9.66
C SER A 62 -9.21 -12.81 -8.30
N ASP A 63 -9.63 -14.02 -7.93
CA ASP A 63 -10.18 -14.33 -6.61
C ASP A 63 -9.07 -14.56 -5.56
N GLU A 64 -7.80 -14.25 -5.89
CA GLU A 64 -6.69 -14.40 -4.96
C GLU A 64 -6.69 -13.29 -3.91
N ILE A 65 -6.62 -13.72 -2.65
CA ILE A 65 -6.51 -12.85 -1.48
C ILE A 65 -5.05 -12.79 -1.05
N ILE A 66 -4.50 -11.58 -0.97
CA ILE A 66 -3.21 -11.33 -0.34
C ILE A 66 -3.40 -11.40 1.17
N LEU A 67 -2.66 -12.29 1.83
CA LEU A 67 -2.75 -12.49 3.27
C LEU A 67 -1.89 -11.49 4.05
N PRO A 68 -2.22 -11.24 5.34
CA PRO A 68 -1.36 -10.48 6.25
C PRO A 68 0.06 -11.04 6.30
N GLN A 69 1.02 -10.16 6.04
CA GLN A 69 2.45 -10.46 6.02
C GLN A 69 3.23 -9.15 6.03
N GLU A 70 4.54 -9.25 6.21
CA GLU A 70 5.45 -8.11 6.11
C GLU A 70 6.65 -8.45 5.22
N PHE A 71 7.14 -7.43 4.52
CA PHE A 71 8.31 -7.55 3.66
C PHE A 71 9.04 -6.20 3.57
N LYS A 72 10.34 -6.25 3.24
CA LYS A 72 11.18 -5.06 3.18
C LYS A 72 11.03 -4.35 1.83
N ILE A 73 10.86 -3.04 1.89
CA ILE A 73 10.91 -2.15 0.73
C ILE A 73 12.15 -1.29 0.85
N GLY A 74 12.99 -1.31 -0.18
CA GLY A 74 14.19 -0.51 -0.28
C GLY A 74 13.96 0.86 -0.92
N TRP A 75 14.80 1.82 -0.57
CA TRP A 75 14.96 3.08 -1.29
C TRP A 75 16.42 3.53 -1.27
N ASP A 76 16.83 4.30 -2.28
CA ASP A 76 18.17 4.88 -2.31
C ASP A 76 18.27 6.13 -1.42
N LYS A 77 17.14 6.81 -1.25
CA LYS A 77 17.00 7.98 -0.40
C LYS A 77 15.65 7.95 0.29
N LYS A 78 15.69 8.07 1.61
CA LYS A 78 14.50 8.14 2.47
C LYS A 78 13.51 9.17 1.97
N ALA A 79 12.26 8.75 1.79
CA ALA A 79 11.17 9.63 1.41
C ALA A 79 10.80 10.56 2.56
N GLU A 80 10.61 11.85 2.27
CA GLU A 80 10.04 12.81 3.23
C GLU A 80 8.59 12.46 3.57
N ASN A 81 7.86 11.91 2.59
CA ASN A 81 6.49 11.46 2.71
C ASN A 81 6.37 10.00 2.26
N ILE A 82 6.03 9.11 3.19
CA ILE A 82 5.93 7.67 2.94
C ILE A 82 4.61 7.24 2.29
N TYR A 83 3.56 8.06 2.36
CA TYR A 83 2.23 7.66 1.90
C TYR A 83 2.18 7.32 0.41
N PRO A 84 2.79 8.09 -0.50
CA PRO A 84 2.88 7.69 -1.91
C PRO A 84 3.60 6.35 -2.13
N CYS A 85 4.62 6.05 -1.31
CA CYS A 85 5.31 4.75 -1.37
C CYS A 85 4.37 3.61 -0.94
N LEU A 86 3.59 3.80 0.13
CA LEU A 86 2.59 2.83 0.56
C LEU A 86 1.53 2.60 -0.53
N GLU A 87 1.00 3.67 -1.11
CA GLU A 87 0.00 3.57 -2.18
C GLU A 87 0.54 2.84 -3.41
N LEU A 88 1.79 3.11 -3.82
CA LEU A 88 2.42 2.44 -4.96
C LEU A 88 2.63 0.95 -4.72
N VAL A 89 3.20 0.56 -3.57
CA VAL A 89 3.40 -0.86 -3.22
C VAL A 89 2.04 -1.58 -3.18
N THR A 90 1.01 -0.93 -2.63
CA THR A 90 -0.36 -1.46 -2.61
C THR A 90 -0.91 -1.65 -4.03
N LEU A 91 -0.71 -0.68 -4.91
CA LEU A 91 -1.14 -0.76 -6.31
C LEU A 91 -0.51 -1.96 -7.02
N MET A 92 0.77 -2.24 -6.77
CA MET A 92 1.47 -3.36 -7.39
C MET A 92 0.98 -4.71 -6.87
N LEU A 93 0.80 -4.82 -5.55
CA LEU A 93 0.18 -6.00 -4.93
C LEU A 93 -1.20 -6.26 -5.54
N VAL A 94 -2.06 -5.23 -5.57
CA VAL A 94 -3.38 -5.31 -6.19
C VAL A 94 -3.28 -5.67 -7.68
N SER A 95 -2.23 -5.23 -8.39
CA SER A 95 -2.00 -5.59 -9.80
C SER A 95 -1.44 -7.01 -10.00
N GLY A 96 -1.35 -7.81 -8.93
CA GLY A 96 -0.91 -9.21 -8.98
C GLY A 96 0.60 -9.41 -8.84
N LYS A 97 1.36 -8.40 -8.40
CA LYS A 97 2.77 -8.56 -8.06
C LYS A 97 2.94 -9.21 -6.70
N THR A 98 3.87 -10.15 -6.59
CA THR A 98 4.16 -10.81 -5.31
C THR A 98 5.09 -9.94 -4.43
N PRO A 99 5.06 -10.09 -3.10
CA PRO A 99 6.01 -9.44 -2.20
C PRO A 99 7.48 -9.58 -2.62
N ASP A 100 7.86 -10.75 -3.11
CA ASP A 100 9.23 -11.02 -3.57
C ASP A 100 9.57 -10.22 -4.83
N GLU A 101 8.68 -10.21 -5.84
CA GLU A 101 8.87 -9.39 -7.06
C GLU A 101 9.03 -7.91 -6.70
N ILE A 102 8.25 -7.42 -5.73
CA ILE A 102 8.30 -6.03 -5.29
C ILE A 102 9.62 -5.73 -4.57
N SER A 103 9.99 -6.58 -3.61
CA SER A 103 11.18 -6.38 -2.76
C SER A 103 12.47 -6.40 -3.56
N GLU A 104 12.53 -7.20 -4.62
CA GLU A 104 13.73 -7.37 -5.45
C GLU A 104 13.88 -6.30 -6.54
N ASN A 105 12.77 -5.73 -7.04
CA ASN A 105 12.79 -4.95 -8.27
C ASN A 105 12.45 -3.47 -8.09
N ILE A 106 12.00 -3.05 -6.90
CA ILE A 106 11.55 -1.67 -6.67
C ILE A 106 12.46 -0.96 -5.68
N TYR A 107 13.04 0.13 -6.17
CA TYR A 107 13.78 1.11 -5.39
C TYR A 107 13.18 2.49 -5.66
N PHE A 108 12.76 3.18 -4.59
CA PHE A 108 12.29 4.55 -4.72
C PHE A 108 13.49 5.50 -4.89
N TYR A 109 13.48 6.24 -6.00
CA TYR A 109 14.40 7.34 -6.28
C TYR A 109 13.72 8.66 -5.89
N ASN A 110 14.28 9.39 -4.92
CA ASN A 110 13.79 10.72 -4.49
C ASN A 110 14.71 11.85 -4.92
#